data_AF-A0A1Z4V476-F1
#
_entry.id   AF-A0A1Z4V476-F1
#
_cell.length_a   1.000
_cell.length_b   1.000
_cell.length_c   1.000
_cell.angle_alpha   90.00
_cell.angle_beta   90.00
_cell.angle_gamma   90.00
#
_symmetry.space_group_name_H-M   'P 1'
#
loop_
_entity.id
_entity.type
_entity.pdbx_description
1 polymer ?
#
loop_
_entity_poly.entity_id
_entity_poly.type
_entity_poly.pdbx_seq_one_letter_code
_entity_poly.pdbx_strand_id
1 'polypeptide(L)'
;MRVVNRSYGSVKLEQLPEQRQTTLKPGQKLQFDLKGDELIEFSLMFWDDGGRYVKGVVSKPNFGTLVLEIRPNSRDYPGDSYGALRYRSLYIRNNGQVSLL
;
A
#
# COMPACT_ATOMS: atom_id res chain seq x y z
N MET A 1 -6.10 -9.78 -0.57
CA MET A 1 -5.54 -8.53 -1.12
C MET A 1 -4.15 -8.79 -1.69
N ARG A 2 -3.74 -8.06 -2.71
CA ARG A 2 -2.38 -8.10 -3.26
C ARG A 2 -1.70 -6.75 -3.14
N VAL A 3 -0.47 -6.73 -2.66
CA VAL A 3 0.41 -5.55 -2.69
C VAL A 3 1.48 -5.79 -3.73
N VAL A 4 1.74 -4.80 -4.59
CA VAL A 4 2.75 -4.87 -5.64
C VAL A 4 3.67 -3.67 -5.53
N ASN A 5 4.97 -3.92 -5.42
CA ASN A 5 5.95 -2.86 -5.49
C ASN A 5 6.31 -2.59 -6.96
N ARG A 6 5.81 -1.49 -7.53
CA ARG A 6 6.19 -0.97 -8.84
C ARG A 6 7.14 0.23 -8.75
N SER A 7 7.67 0.53 -7.58
CA SER A 7 8.65 1.59 -7.37
C SER A 7 10.06 1.15 -7.82
N TYR A 8 10.99 2.10 -7.84
CA TYR A 8 12.41 1.82 -8.16
C TYR A 8 13.18 1.26 -6.96
N GLY A 9 12.54 1.10 -5.81
CA GLY A 9 13.19 0.81 -4.54
C GLY A 9 12.60 -0.34 -3.77
N SER A 10 13.35 -0.82 -2.79
CA SER A 10 12.79 -1.70 -1.76
C SER A 10 11.79 -0.91 -0.93
N VAL A 11 10.61 -1.46 -0.72
CA VAL A 11 9.56 -0.87 0.11
C VAL A 11 9.36 -1.73 1.33
N LYS A 12 9.46 -1.11 2.50
CA LYS A 12 9.07 -1.72 3.77
C LYS A 12 7.56 -1.63 3.92
N LEU A 13 6.97 -2.71 4.39
CA LEU A 13 5.56 -2.85 4.72
C LEU A 13 5.44 -3.18 6.19
N GLU A 14 4.50 -2.53 6.86
CA GLU A 14 4.15 -2.81 8.25
C GLU A 14 2.64 -2.95 8.38
N GLN A 15 2.20 -4.12 8.84
CA GLN A 15 0.80 -4.43 9.10
C GLN A 15 0.49 -4.21 10.58
N LEU A 16 -0.52 -3.39 10.88
CA LEU A 16 -1.01 -3.14 12.23
C LEU A 16 -2.43 -3.72 12.39
N PRO A 17 -2.79 -4.26 13.57
CA PRO A 17 -2.05 -4.20 14.84
C PRO A 17 -0.99 -5.31 15.02
N GLU A 18 -0.92 -6.28 14.12
CA GLU A 18 -0.07 -7.47 14.26
C GLU A 18 1.45 -7.16 14.24
N GLN A 19 1.85 -5.93 13.90
CA GLN A 19 3.23 -5.47 13.75
C GLN A 19 4.07 -6.36 12.82
N ARG A 20 3.42 -7.01 11.85
CA ARG A 20 4.12 -7.85 10.88
C ARG A 20 4.82 -6.94 9.88
N GLN A 21 6.14 -7.10 9.78
CA GLN A 21 6.97 -6.34 8.86
C GLN A 21 7.48 -7.23 7.73
N THR A 22 7.55 -6.67 6.54
CA THR A 22 8.19 -7.33 5.39
C THR A 22 8.70 -6.31 4.39
N THR A 23 9.61 -6.73 3.53
CA THR A 23 10.21 -5.87 2.51
C THR A 23 9.91 -6.42 1.12
N LEU A 24 9.36 -5.58 0.26
CA LEU A 24 9.18 -5.88 -1.15
C LEU A 24 10.25 -5.19 -1.98
N LYS A 25 11.05 -5.96 -2.72
CA LYS A 25 11.92 -5.45 -3.78
C LYS A 25 11.09 -4.98 -4.99
N PRO A 26 11.66 -4.14 -5.87
CA PRO A 26 10.99 -3.77 -7.13
C PRO A 26 10.47 -4.99 -7.88
N GLY A 27 9.21 -4.93 -8.32
CA GLY A 27 8.51 -6.00 -9.04
C GLY A 27 7.92 -7.10 -8.16
N GLN A 28 8.30 -7.18 -6.87
CA GLN A 28 7.76 -8.20 -5.96
C GLN A 28 6.32 -7.90 -5.54
N LYS A 29 5.64 -8.98 -5.13
CA LYS A 29 4.24 -8.99 -4.75
C LYS A 29 4.08 -9.69 -3.41
N LEU A 30 3.22 -9.17 -2.57
CA LEU A 30 2.74 -9.82 -1.35
C LEU A 30 1.26 -10.09 -1.48
N GLN A 31 0.84 -11.29 -1.09
CA GLN A 31 -0.57 -11.66 -1.03
C GLN A 31 -0.98 -11.78 0.44
N PHE A 32 -2.04 -11.06 0.80
CA PHE A 32 -2.77 -11.26 2.05
C PHE A 32 -4.00 -12.10 1.75
N ASP A 33 -4.15 -13.22 2.44
CA ASP A 33 -5.36 -14.03 2.38
C ASP A 33 -6.43 -13.37 3.26
N LEU A 34 -7.39 -12.73 2.62
CA LEU A 34 -8.57 -12.15 3.27
C LEU A 34 -9.71 -13.18 3.39
N LYS A 35 -9.40 -14.48 3.55
CA LYS A 35 -10.41 -15.54 3.47
C LYS A 35 -11.23 -15.60 4.77
N GLY A 36 -12.56 -15.50 4.63
CA GLY A 36 -13.55 -15.79 5.67
C GLY A 36 -14.50 -14.62 5.95
N ASP A 37 -15.60 -14.89 6.68
CA ASP A 37 -16.52 -13.89 7.25
C ASP A 37 -15.84 -12.93 8.25
N GLU A 38 -14.56 -13.18 8.57
CA GLU A 38 -13.69 -12.31 9.33
C GLU A 38 -12.79 -11.50 8.38
N LEU A 39 -13.34 -10.44 7.80
CA LEU A 39 -12.51 -9.38 7.25
C LEU A 39 -11.80 -8.69 8.43
N ILE A 40 -10.58 -9.14 8.73
CA ILE A 40 -9.75 -8.56 9.79
C ILE A 40 -9.46 -7.10 9.41
N GLU A 41 -9.79 -6.17 10.30
CA GLU A 41 -9.42 -4.78 10.15
C GLU A 41 -7.91 -4.64 10.32
N PHE A 42 -7.24 -4.05 9.33
CA PHE A 42 -5.82 -3.77 9.47
C PHE A 42 -5.42 -2.51 8.71
N SER A 43 -4.37 -1.89 9.23
CA SER A 43 -3.64 -0.84 8.54
C SER A 43 -2.39 -1.44 7.92
N LEU A 44 -2.09 -1.04 6.69
CA LEU A 44 -0.83 -1.32 6.03
C LEU A 44 -0.10 -0.01 5.80
N MET A 45 0.99 0.18 6.50
CA MET A 45 1.93 1.28 6.29
C MET A 45 2.99 0.85 5.28
N PHE A 46 3.45 1.79 4.45
CA PHE A 46 4.52 1.52 3.49
C PHE A 46 5.42 2.73 3.26
N TRP A 47 6.71 2.47 3.09
CA TRP A 47 7.71 3.50 2.78
C TRP A 47 8.90 2.91 2.02
N ASP A 48 9.54 3.72 1.18
CA ASP A 48 10.80 3.33 0.54
C ASP A 48 11.91 3.23 1.58
N ASP A 49 12.70 2.16 1.50
CA ASP A 49 13.80 1.90 2.41
C ASP A 49 14.98 2.89 2.22
N GLY A 50 15.11 3.45 1.02
CA GLY A 50 16.08 4.50 0.69
C GLY A 50 15.55 5.92 0.88
N GLY A 51 14.38 6.10 1.50
CA GLY A 51 13.80 7.42 1.78
C GLY A 51 13.17 8.12 0.57
N ARG A 52 13.04 7.45 -0.59
CA ARG A 52 12.36 8.03 -1.76
C ARG A 52 10.87 8.17 -1.52
N TYR A 53 10.29 9.18 -2.17
CA TYR A 53 8.84 9.34 -2.17
C TYR A 53 8.15 8.28 -3.04
N VAL A 54 7.24 7.56 -2.41
CA VAL A 54 6.35 6.58 -3.04
C VAL A 54 4.89 6.95 -2.76
N LYS A 55 3.99 6.43 -3.58
CA LYS A 55 2.54 6.57 -3.39
C LYS A 55 1.82 5.25 -3.59
N GLY A 56 0.73 5.06 -2.86
CA GLY A 56 -0.19 3.94 -3.04
C GLY A 56 -1.27 4.24 -4.07
N VAL A 57 -1.54 3.29 -4.97
CA VAL A 57 -2.69 3.31 -5.88
C VAL A 57 -3.50 2.05 -5.66
N VAL A 58 -4.78 2.20 -5.34
CA VAL A 58 -5.68 1.09 -5.05
C VAL A 58 -6.55 0.81 -6.26
N SER A 59 -6.74 -0.46 -6.58
CA SER A 59 -7.68 -0.92 -7.61
C SER A 59 -8.38 -2.21 -7.21
N LYS A 60 -9.56 -2.44 -7.77
CA LYS A 60 -10.35 -3.68 -7.58
C LYS A 60 -10.57 -4.35 -8.95
N PRO A 61 -9.56 -5.08 -9.48
CA PRO A 61 -9.65 -5.65 -10.83
C PRO A 61 -10.77 -6.68 -11.01
N ASN A 62 -11.27 -7.28 -9.92
CA ASN A 62 -12.42 -8.18 -9.94
C ASN A 62 -13.13 -8.23 -8.58
N PHE A 63 -14.29 -8.89 -8.54
CA PHE A 63 -15.12 -9.07 -7.36
C PHE A 63 -14.45 -10.04 -6.38
N GLY A 64 -13.55 -9.52 -5.54
CA GLY A 64 -12.85 -10.30 -4.50
C GLY A 64 -11.37 -10.00 -4.37
N THR A 65 -10.77 -9.32 -5.35
CA THR A 65 -9.35 -8.95 -5.29
C THR A 65 -9.18 -7.45 -5.16
N LEU A 66 -8.66 -7.01 -4.01
CA LEU A 66 -8.10 -5.68 -3.83
C LEU A 66 -6.61 -5.69 -4.17
N VAL A 67 -6.15 -4.74 -4.99
CA VAL A 67 -4.73 -4.57 -5.35
C VAL A 67 -4.26 -3.18 -4.92
N LEU A 68 -3.20 -3.13 -4.10
CA LEU A 68 -2.42 -1.92 -3.80
C LEU A 68 -1.13 -1.95 -4.64
N GLU A 69 -0.95 -0.97 -5.49
CA GLU A 69 0.31 -0.75 -6.20
C GLU A 69 1.08 0.40 -5.54
N ILE A 70 2.30 0.12 -5.10
CA ILE A 70 3.22 1.14 -4.61
C ILE A 70 4.05 1.60 -5.79
N ARG A 71 3.90 2.86 -6.18
CA ARG A 71 4.52 3.43 -7.39
C ARG A 71 5.52 4.53 -7.02
N PRO A 72 6.52 4.82 -7.88
CA PRO A 72 7.34 6.00 -7.70
C PRO A 72 6.43 7.24 -7.69
N ASN A 73 6.72 8.19 -6.82
CA ASN A 73 6.11 9.50 -6.91
C ASN A 73 7.00 10.41 -7.78
N SER A 74 6.83 10.33 -9.11
CA SER A 74 7.66 11.07 -10.07
C SER A 74 7.16 12.50 -10.26
N ARG A 75 7.54 13.37 -9.34
CA ARG A 75 7.90 14.77 -9.56
C ARG A 75 8.28 15.35 -8.21
N ASP A 76 9.30 16.18 -8.25
CA ASP A 76 9.76 17.11 -7.23
C ASP A 76 8.65 17.58 -6.26
N TYR A 77 8.97 17.87 -5.00
CA TYR A 77 9.05 19.28 -4.60
C TYR A 77 9.29 19.50 -3.10
N PRO A 78 10.14 20.48 -2.74
CA PRO A 78 9.95 21.29 -1.54
C PRO A 78 8.74 22.21 -1.75
N GLY A 79 7.57 21.85 -1.20
CA GLY A 79 6.36 22.69 -1.21
C GLY A 79 5.61 22.74 -2.54
N ASP A 80 4.27 22.68 -2.49
CA ASP A 80 3.31 22.78 -3.61
C ASP A 80 3.32 21.60 -4.61
N SER A 81 2.23 21.09 -5.16
CA SER A 81 0.92 21.70 -5.44
C SER A 81 -0.17 20.61 -5.46
N TYR A 82 -1.37 21.02 -5.03
CA TYR A 82 -2.59 20.22 -4.86
C TYR A 82 -2.86 19.23 -6.01
N GLY A 83 -2.94 17.92 -5.70
CA GLY A 83 -3.63 16.95 -6.57
C GLY A 83 -3.07 15.52 -6.61
N ALA A 84 -1.78 15.29 -6.33
CA ALA A 84 -1.24 13.94 -6.24
C ALA A 84 -1.28 13.46 -4.79
N LEU A 85 -2.36 12.77 -4.41
CA LEU A 85 -2.56 12.30 -3.05
C LEU A 85 -1.39 11.41 -2.58
N ARG A 86 -0.72 11.85 -1.50
CA ARG A 86 0.56 11.33 -0.97
C ARG A 86 0.32 10.26 0.10
N TYR A 87 -0.37 9.21 -0.25
CA TYR A 87 -0.74 8.21 0.74
C TYR A 87 0.45 7.33 1.09
N ARG A 88 0.77 7.24 2.39
CA ARG A 88 1.82 6.38 2.96
C ARG A 88 1.24 5.21 3.74
N SER A 89 -0.06 5.22 3.94
CA SER A 89 -0.76 4.12 4.56
C SER A 89 -2.10 3.85 3.88
N LEU A 90 -2.52 2.61 4.05
CA LEU A 90 -3.80 2.09 3.64
C LEU A 90 -4.50 1.56 4.88
N TYR A 91 -5.75 1.91 5.08
CA TYR A 91 -6.59 1.29 6.10
C TYR A 91 -7.70 0.49 5.44
N ILE A 92 -7.82 -0.79 5.81
CA ILE A 92 -8.85 -1.71 5.32
C ILE A 92 -9.80 -2.01 6.47
N ARG A 93 -11.07 -1.71 6.24
CA ARG A 93 -12.17 -1.98 7.18
C ARG A 93 -12.78 -3.36 6.94
N ASN A 94 -13.45 -3.87 7.96
CA ASN A 94 -14.13 -5.18 7.93
C ASN A 94 -15.26 -5.29 6.89
N ASN A 95 -15.74 -4.19 6.33
CA ASN A 95 -16.74 -4.16 5.26
C ASN A 95 -16.10 -4.09 3.86
N GLY A 96 -14.77 -4.29 3.78
CA GLY A 96 -14.01 -4.21 2.55
C GLY A 96 -13.81 -2.78 2.03
N GLN A 97 -14.20 -1.76 2.80
CA GLN A 97 -13.88 -0.37 2.48
C GLN A 97 -12.40 -0.11 2.70
N VAL A 98 -11.86 0.74 1.84
CA VAL A 98 -10.45 1.07 1.80
C VAL A 98 -10.29 2.56 1.90
N SER A 99 -9.53 3.01 2.89
CA SER A 99 -9.15 4.41 3.07
C SER A 99 -7.66 4.55 2.80
N LEU A 100 -7.31 5.57 2.03
CA LEU A 100 -5.93 5.96 1.83
C LEU A 100 -5.62 7.15 2.75
N LEU A 101 -4.52 7.05 3.50
CA LEU A 101 -4.13 7.98 4.56
C LEU A 101 -2.72 8.54 4.33
#